data_AF-A0A926GYP8-F1
#
_entry.id   AF-A0A926GYP8-F1
#
_cell.length_a   1.000
_cell.length_b   1.000
_cell.length_c   1.000
_cell.angle_alpha   90.00
_cell.angle_beta   90.00
_cell.angle_gamma   90.00
#
_symmetry.space_group_name_H-M   'P 1'
#
loop_
_entity.id
_entity.type
_entity.pdbx_description
1 polymer ?
#
loop_
_entity_poly.entity_id
_entity_poly.type
_entity_poly.pdbx_seq_one_letter_code
_entity_poly.pdbx_strand_id
1 'polypeptide(L)'
;MDTPIFVSLLNFVRTGGFGKVQFGIRRAELFALLGEPDGTAKANRRDSHPTIFLYGGWEFYVHADADALYGIRCDTGEHLRGGDTLVVDPWRLRFGLPIADAESALLAEGIAFEVRKAERETRLIIGGGAALFFATDPEYYDGTGLWAIECWRYDLLPHREPTKQVSITLTESEYEALRQRAITNRRSIGVQCAEWVREHLPPRTGE
;
A
#
# COMPACT_ATOMS: atom_id res chain seq x y z
N MET A 1 -8.93 4.54 -29.85
CA MET A 1 -7.80 4.00 -29.08
C MET A 1 -7.12 5.18 -28.44
N ASP A 2 -7.27 5.31 -27.13
CA ASP A 2 -6.63 6.38 -26.38
C ASP A 2 -5.11 6.21 -26.41
N THR A 3 -4.39 7.33 -26.37
CA THR A 3 -2.93 7.32 -26.43
C THR A 3 -2.35 6.68 -25.16
N PRO A 4 -1.41 5.72 -25.27
CA PRO A 4 -0.78 5.10 -24.10
C PRO A 4 -0.18 6.14 -23.14
N ILE A 5 -0.28 5.87 -21.84
CA ILE A 5 0.35 6.69 -20.82
C ILE A 5 1.84 6.34 -20.75
N PHE A 6 2.68 7.33 -20.98
CA PHE A 6 4.13 7.17 -20.84
C PHE A 6 4.56 7.50 -19.40
N VAL A 7 5.38 6.61 -18.82
CA VAL A 7 5.96 6.77 -17.49
C VAL A 7 7.47 6.64 -17.57
N SER A 8 8.18 7.60 -16.99
CA SER A 8 9.63 7.50 -16.80
C SER A 8 9.92 7.07 -15.37
N LEU A 9 10.61 5.95 -15.17
CA LEU A 9 10.98 5.50 -13.83
C LEU A 9 11.98 6.42 -13.14
N LEU A 10 12.79 7.16 -13.90
CA LEU A 10 13.63 8.22 -13.32
C LEU A 10 12.75 9.30 -12.66
N ASN A 11 11.71 9.78 -13.35
CA ASN A 11 10.79 10.77 -12.78
C ASN A 11 9.98 10.20 -11.62
N PHE A 12 9.53 8.95 -11.73
CA PHE A 12 8.82 8.28 -10.64
C PHE A 12 9.66 8.15 -9.39
N VAL A 13 10.90 7.67 -9.51
CA VAL A 13 11.84 7.59 -8.39
C VAL A 13 12.16 8.98 -7.83
N ARG A 14 12.35 9.99 -8.68
CA ARG A 14 12.73 11.34 -8.25
C ARG A 14 11.59 12.11 -7.55
N THR A 15 10.34 11.89 -7.96
CA THR A 15 9.22 12.76 -7.57
C THR A 15 8.04 12.03 -6.92
N GLY A 16 7.99 10.69 -7.01
CA GLY A 16 6.81 9.89 -6.73
C GLY A 16 5.72 9.96 -7.81
N GLY A 17 5.88 10.79 -8.86
CA GLY A 17 4.89 10.94 -9.92
C GLY A 17 4.92 9.80 -10.96
N PHE A 18 3.78 9.16 -11.23
CA PHE A 18 3.68 8.03 -12.16
C PHE A 18 3.02 8.45 -13.48
N GLY A 19 3.70 9.32 -14.22
CA GLY A 19 3.18 9.91 -15.46
C GLY A 19 1.94 10.76 -15.19
N LYS A 20 0.83 10.45 -15.86
CA LYS A 20 -0.47 11.13 -15.64
C LYS A 20 -1.25 10.59 -14.44
N VAL A 21 -0.85 9.44 -13.89
CA VAL A 21 -1.50 8.85 -12.73
C VAL A 21 -1.03 9.59 -11.47
N GLN A 22 -1.98 10.20 -10.77
CA GLN A 22 -1.72 10.96 -9.54
C GLN A 22 -2.23 10.19 -8.33
N PHE A 23 -1.48 10.21 -7.24
CA PHE A 23 -1.99 9.73 -5.95
C PHE A 23 -3.21 10.56 -5.52
N GLY A 24 -4.17 9.91 -4.87
CA GLY A 24 -5.41 10.51 -4.39
C GLY A 24 -6.58 10.45 -5.39
N ILE A 25 -6.34 10.13 -6.66
CA ILE A 25 -7.42 9.95 -7.64
C ILE A 25 -8.32 8.78 -7.26
N ARG A 26 -9.57 8.85 -7.69
CA ARG A 26 -10.56 7.79 -7.44
C ARG A 26 -10.39 6.61 -8.36
N ARG A 27 -10.95 5.46 -7.99
CA ARG A 27 -10.94 4.26 -8.83
C ARG A 27 -11.51 4.53 -10.23
N ALA A 28 -12.62 5.25 -10.31
CA ALA A 28 -13.25 5.58 -11.59
C ALA A 28 -12.33 6.44 -12.48
N GLU A 29 -11.56 7.35 -11.90
CA GLU A 29 -10.60 8.20 -12.62
C GLU A 29 -9.37 7.40 -13.06
N LEU A 30 -8.89 6.48 -12.22
CA LEU A 30 -7.83 5.54 -12.58
C LEU A 30 -8.22 4.70 -13.79
N PHE A 31 -9.45 4.19 -13.83
CA PHE A 31 -9.96 3.39 -14.95
C PHE A 31 -10.22 4.22 -16.20
N ALA A 32 -10.68 5.47 -16.05
CA ALA A 32 -10.78 6.39 -17.16
C ALA A 32 -9.41 6.71 -17.80
N LEU A 33 -8.33 6.66 -17.02
CA LEU A 33 -6.97 6.89 -17.50
C LEU A 33 -6.32 5.65 -18.11
N LEU A 34 -6.43 4.50 -17.45
CA LEU A 34 -5.67 3.29 -17.78
C LEU A 34 -6.50 2.21 -18.49
N GLY A 35 -7.82 2.39 -18.58
CA GLY A 35 -8.75 1.35 -19.03
C GLY A 35 -9.07 0.34 -17.93
N GLU A 36 -9.53 -0.84 -18.35
CA GLU A 36 -9.76 -1.96 -17.44
C GLU A 36 -8.43 -2.62 -17.03
N PRO A 37 -8.28 -3.05 -15.76
CA PRO A 37 -7.09 -3.75 -15.31
C PRO A 37 -7.03 -5.19 -15.83
N ASP A 38 -5.82 -5.73 -15.99
CA ASP A 38 -5.57 -7.12 -16.36
C ASP A 38 -6.02 -8.11 -15.28
N GLY A 39 -6.06 -7.64 -14.03
CA GLY A 39 -6.46 -8.43 -12.89
C GLY A 39 -6.77 -7.56 -11.67
N THR A 40 -7.45 -8.16 -10.68
CA THR A 40 -7.79 -7.46 -9.45
C THR A 40 -7.57 -8.36 -8.24
N ALA A 41 -7.19 -7.76 -7.12
CA ALA A 41 -7.01 -8.45 -5.85
C ALA A 41 -7.52 -7.60 -4.68
N LYS A 42 -7.61 -8.23 -3.51
CA LYS A 42 -7.98 -7.57 -2.25
C LYS A 42 -6.77 -7.54 -1.33
N ALA A 43 -6.40 -6.35 -0.87
CA ALA A 43 -5.36 -6.18 0.15
C ALA A 43 -5.78 -6.85 1.48
N ASN A 44 -7.08 -6.85 1.81
CA ASN A 44 -7.62 -7.58 2.94
C ASN A 44 -8.78 -8.49 2.52
N ARG A 45 -8.83 -9.72 3.04
CA ARG A 45 -9.94 -10.66 2.80
C ARG A 45 -11.31 -10.08 3.18
N ARG A 46 -11.35 -9.10 4.11
CA ARG A 46 -12.57 -8.43 4.57
C ARG A 46 -13.04 -7.29 3.67
N ASP A 47 -12.22 -6.84 2.71
CA ASP A 47 -12.62 -5.78 1.80
C ASP A 47 -13.82 -6.26 0.95
N SER A 48 -14.87 -5.44 0.87
CA SER A 48 -16.04 -5.76 0.06
C SER A 48 -15.72 -5.77 -1.44
N HIS A 49 -14.81 -4.89 -1.86
CA HIS A 49 -14.39 -4.72 -3.25
C HIS A 49 -12.89 -4.92 -3.42
N PRO A 50 -12.41 -5.22 -4.65
CA PRO A 50 -10.98 -5.20 -4.93
C PRO A 50 -10.35 -3.83 -4.60
N THR A 51 -9.17 -3.89 -4.01
CA THR A 51 -8.37 -2.73 -3.58
C THR A 51 -7.00 -2.69 -4.27
N ILE A 52 -6.68 -3.70 -5.07
CA ILE A 52 -5.46 -3.81 -5.87
C ILE A 52 -5.87 -4.06 -7.32
N PHE A 53 -5.33 -3.28 -8.24
CA PHE A 53 -5.60 -3.36 -9.68
C PHE A 53 -4.29 -3.55 -10.44
N LEU A 54 -4.23 -4.53 -11.33
CA LEU A 54 -3.03 -4.93 -12.06
C LEU A 54 -3.04 -4.36 -13.49
N TYR A 55 -1.93 -3.76 -13.91
CA TYR A 55 -1.68 -3.32 -15.29
C TYR A 55 -0.25 -3.74 -15.69
N GLY A 56 -0.16 -4.85 -16.42
CA GLY A 56 1.09 -5.56 -16.65
C GLY A 56 1.72 -5.99 -15.32
N GLY A 57 2.96 -5.57 -15.09
CA GLY A 57 3.69 -5.82 -13.84
C GLY A 57 3.41 -4.82 -12.73
N TRP A 58 2.50 -3.87 -12.91
CA TRP A 58 2.24 -2.80 -11.95
C TRP A 58 0.93 -3.02 -11.19
N GLU A 59 1.01 -2.86 -9.88
CA GLU A 59 -0.09 -2.92 -8.95
C GLU A 59 -0.46 -1.51 -8.47
N PHE A 60 -1.74 -1.18 -8.51
CA PHE A 60 -2.30 0.09 -8.04
C PHE A 60 -3.21 -0.16 -6.85
N TYR A 61 -2.83 0.39 -5.70
CA TYR A 61 -3.51 0.20 -4.42
C TYR A 61 -4.47 1.36 -4.16
N VAL A 62 -5.77 1.07 -4.16
CA VAL A 62 -6.84 2.02 -3.85
C VAL A 62 -7.45 1.66 -2.50
N HIS A 63 -7.48 2.63 -1.58
CA HIS A 63 -8.01 2.40 -0.24
C HIS A 63 -9.54 2.20 -0.29
N ALA A 64 -10.05 1.15 0.36
CA ALA A 64 -11.46 0.77 0.29
C ALA A 64 -12.42 1.88 0.73
N ASP A 65 -12.12 2.53 1.87
CA ASP A 65 -13.04 3.52 2.45
C ASP A 65 -12.90 4.92 1.83
N ALA A 66 -11.68 5.26 1.41
CA ALA A 66 -11.37 6.60 0.90
C ALA A 66 -11.58 6.69 -0.62
N ASP A 67 -11.67 5.54 -1.28
CA ASP A 67 -11.67 5.40 -2.74
C ASP A 67 -10.56 6.25 -3.38
N ALA A 68 -9.35 6.13 -2.86
CA ALA A 68 -8.21 6.94 -3.25
C ALA A 68 -6.97 6.08 -3.50
N LEU A 69 -6.31 6.30 -4.64
CA LEU A 69 -5.02 5.68 -4.96
C LEU A 69 -3.96 6.15 -3.95
N TYR A 70 -3.33 5.21 -3.25
CA TYR A 70 -2.32 5.52 -2.23
C TYR A 70 -1.04 4.71 -2.37
N GLY A 71 -1.00 3.70 -3.26
CA GLY A 71 0.18 2.89 -3.50
C GLY A 71 0.32 2.50 -4.95
N ILE A 72 1.56 2.49 -5.44
CA ILE A 72 1.95 1.94 -6.73
C ILE A 72 3.14 1.04 -6.50
N ARG A 73 3.10 -0.19 -7.00
CA ARG A 73 4.14 -1.20 -6.79
C ARG A 73 4.39 -2.01 -8.06
N CYS A 74 5.62 -2.48 -8.25
CA CYS A 74 5.97 -3.45 -9.27
C CYS A 74 6.98 -4.43 -8.66
N ASP A 75 6.58 -5.69 -8.50
CA ASP A 75 7.40 -6.76 -7.92
C ASP A 75 7.28 -8.10 -8.67
N THR A 76 6.57 -8.13 -9.80
CA THR A 76 6.49 -9.32 -10.65
C THR A 76 7.74 -9.43 -11.50
N GLY A 77 8.56 -10.46 -11.23
CA GLY A 77 9.90 -10.65 -11.78
C GLY A 77 10.03 -10.76 -13.31
N GLU A 78 8.94 -10.73 -14.06
CA GLU A 78 9.01 -10.91 -15.51
C GLU A 78 9.41 -9.62 -16.24
N HIS A 79 8.77 -8.45 -16.07
CA HIS A 79 9.28 -7.19 -16.66
C HIS A 79 8.67 -5.92 -16.04
N LEU A 80 9.39 -4.79 -16.12
CA LEU A 80 8.87 -3.43 -15.87
C LEU A 80 7.95 -2.97 -17.02
N ARG A 81 6.90 -3.74 -17.32
CA ARG A 81 5.93 -3.49 -18.41
C ARG A 81 4.58 -3.08 -17.84
N GLY A 82 3.90 -2.14 -18.51
CA GLY A 82 2.58 -1.67 -18.12
C GLY A 82 1.40 -2.22 -18.94
N GLY A 83 1.64 -3.17 -19.85
CA GLY A 83 0.61 -3.65 -20.77
C GLY A 83 0.36 -2.67 -21.93
N ASP A 84 -0.83 -2.71 -22.51
CA ASP A 84 -1.16 -1.95 -23.74
C ASP A 84 -1.40 -0.46 -23.49
N THR A 85 -1.85 -0.09 -22.29
CA THR A 85 -2.24 1.29 -21.94
C THR A 85 -1.14 2.06 -21.22
N LEU A 86 -0.09 1.38 -20.75
CA LEU A 86 0.99 1.96 -19.96
C LEU A 86 2.36 1.56 -20.52
N VAL A 87 3.08 2.55 -21.05
CA VAL A 87 4.44 2.40 -21.56
C VAL A 87 5.43 2.93 -20.53
N VAL A 88 6.23 2.04 -19.96
CA VAL A 88 7.19 2.37 -18.92
C VAL A 88 8.60 2.41 -19.51
N ASP A 89 9.24 3.57 -19.44
CA ASP A 89 10.67 3.73 -19.67
C ASP A 89 11.42 3.30 -18.40
N PRO A 90 12.18 2.19 -18.45
CA PRO A 90 12.86 1.65 -17.29
C PRO A 90 14.04 2.51 -16.81
N TRP A 91 14.49 3.48 -17.61
CA TRP A 91 15.71 4.26 -17.39
C TRP A 91 16.95 3.34 -17.27
N ARG A 92 17.36 3.00 -16.04
CA ARG A 92 18.46 2.05 -15.74
C ARG A 92 18.03 0.89 -14.86
N LEU A 93 16.78 0.90 -14.41
CA LEU A 93 16.24 -0.10 -13.51
C LEU A 93 15.84 -1.35 -14.29
N ARG A 94 16.14 -2.50 -13.70
CA ARG A 94 15.71 -3.82 -14.17
C ARG A 94 15.74 -4.77 -12.99
N PHE A 95 14.88 -5.78 -12.99
CA PHE A 95 14.97 -6.81 -11.97
C PHE A 95 16.34 -7.52 -12.01
N GLY A 96 16.86 -7.87 -10.85
CA GLY A 96 18.22 -8.36 -10.66
C GLY A 96 19.32 -7.29 -10.72
N LEU A 97 18.99 -6.00 -10.86
CA LEU A 97 20.02 -4.93 -10.82
C LEU A 97 20.74 -4.96 -9.45
N PRO A 98 22.08 -5.07 -9.41
CA PRO A 98 22.83 -5.00 -8.17
C PRO A 98 22.61 -3.67 -7.45
N ILE A 99 22.57 -3.69 -6.12
CA ILE A 99 22.35 -2.48 -5.31
C ILE A 99 23.39 -1.40 -5.59
N ALA A 100 24.66 -1.77 -5.75
CA ALA A 100 25.75 -0.83 -6.04
C ALA A 100 25.53 -0.08 -7.38
N ASP A 101 24.98 -0.77 -8.38
CA ASP A 101 24.67 -0.16 -9.68
C ASP A 101 23.49 0.82 -9.56
N ALA A 102 22.50 0.48 -8.74
CA ALA A 102 21.36 1.36 -8.47
C ALA A 102 21.79 2.60 -7.68
N GLU A 103 22.61 2.43 -6.63
CA GLU A 103 23.20 3.53 -5.87
C GLU A 103 23.99 4.47 -6.78
N SER A 104 24.85 3.91 -7.65
CA SER A 104 25.62 4.69 -8.62
C SER A 104 24.71 5.46 -9.59
N ALA A 105 23.65 4.83 -10.10
CA ALA A 105 22.68 5.47 -10.99
C ALA A 105 21.93 6.62 -10.30
N LEU A 106 21.50 6.44 -9.05
CA LEU A 106 20.84 7.48 -8.26
C LEU A 106 21.76 8.66 -7.99
N LEU A 107 23.01 8.41 -7.60
CA LEU A 107 24.02 9.44 -7.35
C LEU A 107 24.35 10.23 -8.63
N ALA A 108 24.47 9.57 -9.77
CA ALA A 108 24.71 10.21 -11.06
C ALA A 108 23.60 11.19 -11.46
N GLU A 109 22.37 10.95 -11.00
CA GLU A 109 21.19 11.79 -11.21
C GLU A 109 20.95 12.82 -10.10
N GLY A 110 21.86 12.91 -9.12
CA GLY A 110 21.74 13.79 -7.96
C GLY A 110 20.58 13.43 -7.04
N ILE A 111 20.14 12.18 -7.02
CA ILE A 111 19.02 11.71 -6.20
C ILE A 111 19.56 11.19 -4.86
N ALA A 112 19.17 11.85 -3.77
CA ALA A 112 19.50 11.42 -2.43
C ALA A 112 18.63 10.22 -2.00
N PHE A 113 19.21 9.30 -1.24
CA PHE A 113 18.51 8.14 -0.69
C PHE A 113 19.07 7.73 0.68
N GLU A 114 18.24 7.06 1.46
CA GLU A 114 18.61 6.39 2.72
C GLU A 114 18.70 4.87 2.48
N VAL A 115 19.76 4.24 2.98
CA VAL A 115 19.91 2.77 2.92
C VAL A 115 19.37 2.14 4.20
N ARG A 116 18.38 1.25 4.08
CA ARG A 116 17.86 0.44 5.19
C ARG A 116 18.14 -1.03 4.95
N LYS A 117 18.89 -1.65 5.85
CA LYS A 117 19.24 -3.07 5.78
C LYS A 117 18.33 -3.87 6.70
N ALA A 118 17.84 -4.99 6.19
CA ALA A 118 17.18 -6.04 6.95
C ALA A 118 17.91 -7.37 6.69
N GLU A 119 17.49 -8.45 7.37
CA GLU A 119 18.14 -9.75 7.27
C GLU A 119 18.21 -10.29 5.84
N ARG A 120 17.11 -10.15 5.07
CA ARG A 120 16.97 -10.76 3.73
C ARG A 120 16.87 -9.75 2.60
N GLU A 121 16.80 -8.46 2.91
CA GLU A 121 16.66 -7.43 1.91
C GLU A 121 17.35 -6.13 2.32
N THR A 122 17.69 -5.32 1.32
CA THR A 122 18.10 -3.94 1.52
C THR A 122 17.16 -3.02 0.74
N ARG A 123 16.80 -1.89 1.33
CA ARG A 123 15.93 -0.88 0.73
C ARG A 123 16.70 0.40 0.51
N LEU A 124 16.53 1.00 -0.66
CA LEU A 124 16.92 2.39 -0.92
C LEU A 124 15.64 3.24 -0.83
N ILE A 125 15.52 4.04 0.22
CA ILE A 125 14.39 4.94 0.44
C ILE A 125 14.71 6.29 -0.20
N ILE A 126 13.95 6.69 -1.21
CA ILE A 126 14.18 7.90 -2.00
C ILE A 126 13.18 8.99 -1.58
N GLY A 127 13.58 10.26 -1.70
CA GLY A 127 12.67 11.40 -1.51
C GLY A 127 11.42 11.31 -2.39
N GLY A 128 10.26 11.76 -1.88
CA GLY A 128 8.99 11.68 -2.61
C GLY A 128 8.19 10.39 -2.37
N GLY A 129 8.65 9.51 -1.49
CA GLY A 129 7.92 8.31 -1.05
C GLY A 129 8.18 7.06 -1.87
N ALA A 130 9.10 7.12 -2.85
CA ALA A 130 9.53 5.98 -3.63
C ALA A 130 10.60 5.15 -2.89
N ALA A 131 10.62 3.84 -3.13
CA ALA A 131 11.59 2.92 -2.58
C ALA A 131 11.95 1.80 -3.56
N LEU A 132 13.21 1.40 -3.55
CA LEU A 132 13.75 0.27 -4.31
C LEU A 132 14.14 -0.86 -3.36
N PHE A 133 13.73 -2.08 -3.66
CA PHE A 133 13.93 -3.25 -2.81
C PHE A 133 14.88 -4.23 -3.46
N PHE A 134 15.91 -4.62 -2.72
CA PHE A 134 16.98 -5.49 -3.19
C PHE A 134 17.04 -6.75 -2.35
N ALA A 135 17.00 -7.90 -3.02
CA ALA A 135 17.13 -9.20 -2.41
C ALA A 135 18.61 -9.42 -2.08
N THR A 136 18.89 -9.78 -0.83
CA THR A 136 20.24 -10.15 -0.38
C THR A 136 20.38 -11.64 -0.10
N ASP A 137 19.27 -12.37 -0.08
CA ASP A 137 19.18 -13.80 0.19
C ASP A 137 18.59 -14.54 -1.03
N PRO A 138 19.41 -15.21 -1.86
CA PRO A 138 18.97 -15.94 -3.04
C PRO A 138 18.26 -17.27 -2.74
N GLU A 139 18.20 -17.72 -1.48
CA GLU A 139 17.38 -18.89 -1.12
C GLU A 139 15.92 -18.49 -0.94
N TYR A 140 15.69 -17.26 -0.47
CA TYR A 140 14.36 -16.73 -0.24
C TYR A 140 13.78 -16.04 -1.47
N TYR A 141 14.61 -15.30 -2.20
CA TYR A 141 14.26 -14.66 -3.46
C TYR A 141 14.90 -15.48 -4.59
N ASP A 142 14.25 -15.63 -5.74
CA ASP A 142 14.80 -16.34 -6.90
C ASP A 142 15.95 -15.52 -7.57
N GLY A 143 17.03 -15.29 -6.81
CA GLY A 143 18.16 -14.43 -7.17
C GLY A 143 18.43 -13.29 -6.18
N THR A 144 19.39 -12.44 -6.55
CA THR A 144 19.77 -11.24 -5.79
C THR A 144 19.59 -9.97 -6.63
N GLY A 145 19.56 -8.81 -5.98
CA GLY A 145 19.40 -7.52 -6.65
C GLY A 145 17.96 -6.99 -6.61
N LEU A 146 17.67 -5.99 -7.43
CA LEU A 146 16.37 -5.30 -7.44
C LEU A 146 15.24 -6.31 -7.71
N TRP A 147 14.26 -6.38 -6.83
CA TRP A 147 13.10 -7.26 -6.99
C TRP A 147 11.76 -6.52 -6.84
N ALA A 148 11.75 -5.32 -6.25
CA ALA A 148 10.56 -4.48 -6.25
C ALA A 148 10.86 -2.98 -6.32
N ILE A 149 9.90 -2.25 -6.88
CA ILE A 149 9.84 -0.79 -6.90
C ILE A 149 8.47 -0.40 -6.34
N GLU A 150 8.43 0.54 -5.41
CA GLU A 150 7.15 1.02 -4.88
C GLU A 150 7.17 2.51 -4.55
N CYS A 151 5.98 3.09 -4.46
CA CYS A 151 5.76 4.41 -3.90
C CYS A 151 4.43 4.41 -3.13
N TRP A 152 4.47 4.95 -1.90
CA TRP A 152 3.31 4.98 -1.00
C TRP A 152 3.03 6.40 -0.50
N ARG A 153 1.74 6.75 -0.42
CA ARG A 153 1.22 8.01 0.10
C ARG A 153 0.22 7.78 1.23
N TYR A 154 0.75 7.32 2.36
CA TYR A 154 -0.05 7.07 3.57
C TYR A 154 -0.68 8.33 4.16
N ASP A 155 -0.16 9.51 3.83
CA ASP A 155 -0.74 10.82 4.16
C ASP A 155 -2.11 11.06 3.52
N LEU A 156 -2.45 10.31 2.47
CA LEU A 156 -3.77 10.37 1.81
C LEU A 156 -4.79 9.44 2.45
N LEU A 157 -4.33 8.54 3.34
CA LEU A 157 -5.25 7.65 4.02
C LEU A 157 -5.94 8.40 5.16
N PRO A 158 -7.22 8.14 5.40
CA PRO A 158 -7.90 8.69 6.57
C PRO A 158 -7.12 8.27 7.81
N HIS A 159 -6.68 9.26 8.59
CA HIS A 159 -6.09 9.00 9.90
C HIS A 159 -7.11 8.25 10.74
N ARG A 160 -6.93 6.94 10.86
CA ARG A 160 -7.62 6.17 11.89
C ARG A 160 -6.89 6.49 13.18
N GLU A 161 -7.58 7.17 14.10
CA GLU A 161 -7.06 7.29 15.45
C GLU A 161 -6.71 5.89 15.95
N PRO A 162 -5.52 5.71 16.57
CA PRO A 162 -5.15 4.43 17.12
C PRO A 162 -6.26 3.96 18.07
N THR A 163 -6.97 2.90 17.71
CA THR A 163 -7.95 2.31 18.62
C THR A 163 -7.17 1.67 19.73
N LYS A 164 -7.09 2.33 20.89
CA LYS A 164 -6.48 1.75 22.08
C LYS A 164 -7.26 0.49 22.42
N GLN A 165 -6.58 -0.66 22.41
CA GLN A 165 -7.17 -1.88 22.92
C GLN A 165 -7.39 -1.69 24.42
N VAL A 166 -8.65 -1.83 24.85
CA VAL A 166 -9.02 -1.79 26.26
C VAL A 166 -9.42 -3.19 26.66
N SER A 167 -8.72 -3.74 27.65
CA SER A 167 -9.13 -4.98 28.32
C SER A 167 -10.00 -4.60 29.52
N ILE A 168 -11.21 -5.15 29.57
CA ILE A 168 -12.12 -5.03 30.72
C ILE A 168 -12.43 -6.43 31.26
N THR A 169 -12.61 -6.52 32.58
CA THR A 169 -13.13 -7.72 33.24
C THR A 169 -14.57 -7.43 33.63
N LEU A 170 -15.49 -8.26 33.16
CA LEU A 170 -16.90 -8.20 33.52
C LEU A 170 -17.20 -9.31 34.52
N THR A 171 -18.10 -9.03 35.46
CA THR A 171 -18.75 -10.08 36.25
C THR A 171 -19.67 -10.93 35.36
N GLU A 172 -19.99 -12.14 35.80
CA GLU A 172 -20.88 -13.04 35.06
C GLU A 172 -22.27 -12.41 34.81
N SER A 173 -22.81 -11.70 35.80
CA SER A 173 -24.10 -11.02 35.69
C SER A 173 -24.08 -9.87 34.68
N GLU A 174 -23.01 -9.08 34.65
CA GLU A 174 -22.83 -8.00 33.65
C GLU A 174 -22.72 -8.56 32.23
N TYR A 175 -21.99 -9.66 32.07
CA TYR A 175 -21.86 -10.32 30.77
C TYR A 175 -23.19 -10.87 30.27
N GLU A 176 -23.97 -11.55 31.12
CA GLU A 176 -25.28 -12.08 30.73
C GLU A 176 -26.26 -10.95 30.41
N ALA A 177 -26.24 -9.84 31.14
CA ALA A 177 -27.03 -8.65 30.81
C ALA A 177 -26.69 -8.10 29.41
N LEU A 178 -25.41 -7.98 29.06
CA LEU A 178 -24.96 -7.56 27.73
C LEU A 178 -25.37 -8.54 26.64
N ARG A 179 -25.32 -9.84 26.93
CA ARG A 179 -25.76 -10.89 26.01
C ARG A 179 -27.26 -10.80 25.73
N GLN A 180 -28.09 -10.60 26.75
CA GLN A 180 -29.54 -10.41 26.57
C GLN A 180 -29.85 -9.13 25.78
N ARG A 181 -29.12 -8.04 26.04
CA ARG A 181 -29.21 -6.79 25.28
C ARG A 181 -28.84 -6.99 23.82
N ALA A 182 -27.79 -7.78 23.53
CA ALA A 182 -27.36 -8.13 22.18
C ALA A 182 -28.43 -8.92 21.41
N ILE A 183 -29.06 -9.90 22.05
CA ILE A 183 -30.18 -10.68 21.48
C ILE A 183 -31.37 -9.78 21.18
N THR A 184 -31.79 -8.98 22.16
CA THR A 184 -32.94 -8.06 22.04
C THR A 184 -32.74 -7.06 20.90
N ASN A 185 -31.55 -6.48 20.81
CA ASN A 185 -31.22 -5.47 19.82
C ASN A 185 -30.80 -6.05 18.46
N ARG A 186 -30.70 -7.37 18.34
CA ARG A 186 -30.18 -8.08 17.14
C ARG A 186 -28.82 -7.55 16.68
N ARG A 187 -27.93 -7.26 17.64
CA ARG A 187 -26.56 -6.77 17.39
C ARG A 187 -25.55 -7.75 17.97
N SER A 188 -24.31 -7.73 17.49
CA SER A 188 -23.28 -8.60 18.02
C SER A 188 -22.92 -8.22 19.46
N ILE A 189 -22.52 -9.22 20.26
CA ILE A 189 -22.11 -8.98 21.65
C ILE A 189 -20.92 -8.02 21.73
N GLY A 190 -20.00 -8.07 20.76
CA GLY A 190 -18.87 -7.12 20.69
C GLY A 190 -19.30 -5.66 20.55
N VAL A 191 -20.39 -5.39 19.82
CA VAL A 191 -20.94 -4.03 19.70
C VAL A 191 -21.53 -3.56 21.03
N GLN A 192 -22.21 -4.45 21.77
CA GLN A 192 -22.74 -4.12 23.09
C GLN A 192 -21.62 -3.92 24.12
N CYS A 193 -20.56 -4.73 24.10
CA CYS A 193 -19.39 -4.53 24.95
C CYS A 193 -18.70 -3.18 24.64
N ALA A 194 -18.59 -2.80 23.37
CA ALA A 194 -18.01 -1.50 22.99
C ALA A 194 -18.85 -0.31 23.47
N GLU A 195 -20.19 -0.42 23.41
CA GLU A 195 -21.10 0.60 23.95
C GLU A 195 -21.00 0.67 25.47
N TRP A 196 -21.01 -0.48 26.16
CA TRP A 196 -20.83 -0.54 27.60
C TRP A 196 -19.52 0.10 28.06
N VAL A 197 -18.41 -0.18 27.36
CA VAL A 197 -17.11 0.47 27.61
C VAL A 197 -17.21 1.99 27.51
N ARG A 198 -17.90 2.54 26.51
CA ARG A 198 -18.08 4.00 26.37
C ARG A 198 -18.99 4.59 27.45
N GLU A 199 -19.98 3.82 27.90
CA GLU A 199 -20.93 4.23 28.95
C GLU A 199 -20.27 4.22 30.36
N HIS A 200 -19.33 3.30 30.62
CA HIS A 200 -18.83 3.01 31.98
C HIS A 200 -17.37 3.39 32.21
N LEU A 201 -16.56 3.56 31.16
CA LEU A 201 -15.20 4.08 31.30
C LEU A 201 -15.21 5.58 31.01
N PRO A 202 -14.71 6.43 31.94
CA PRO A 202 -14.65 7.87 31.71
C PRO A 202 -13.83 8.15 30.43
N PRO A 203 -14.19 9.19 29.66
CA PRO A 203 -13.32 9.64 28.58
C PRO A 203 -11.97 9.97 29.20
N ARG A 204 -10.91 9.31 28.72
CA ARG A 204 -9.56 9.66 29.15
C ARG A 204 -9.30 11.10 28.70
N THR A 205 -9.34 12.04 29.63
CA THR A 205 -8.73 13.35 29.47
C THR A 205 -7.25 13.13 29.21
N GLY A 206 -6.74 13.65 28.10
CA GLY A 206 -5.42 13.33 27.56
C GLY A 206 -4.28 13.51 28.58
N GLU A 207 -3.42 12.49 28.64
CA GLU A 207 -1.99 12.61 28.93
C GLU A 207 -1.24 12.52 27.60
#